data_AF-A0A534WEM3-F1
#
_entry.id   AF-A0A534WEM3-F1
#
_cell.length_a   1.000
_cell.length_b   1.000
_cell.length_c   1.000
_cell.angle_alpha   90.00
_cell.angle_beta   90.00
_cell.angle_gamma   90.00
#
_symmetry.space_group_name_H-M   'P 1'
#
loop_
_entity.id
_entity.type
_entity.pdbx_description
1 polymer ?
#
loop_
_entity_poly.entity_id
_entity_poly.type
_entity_poly.pdbx_seq_one_letter_code
_entity_poly.pdbx_strand_id
1 'polypeptide(L)'
;FLAYAWPGNVRELRNAIERAVILSPAQVLQPQAFPDRIAQTATTVPQLGGDFSVEQIEREHILRVLARTRTQEEAAHVLAVDASTLWRKRKKYESD
;
A
#
# COMPACT_ATOMS: atom_id res chain seq x y z
N PHE A 1 -3.45 2.67 -10.18
CA PHE A 1 -4.35 1.55 -9.80
C PHE A 1 -3.70 0.53 -8.86
N LEU A 2 -2.51 -0.01 -9.15
CA LEU A 2 -1.81 -0.98 -8.26
C LEU A 2 -1.10 -0.36 -7.04
N ALA A 3 -0.89 0.97 -7.05
CA ALA A 3 -0.12 1.69 -6.04
C ALA A 3 -0.95 2.29 -4.89
N TYR A 4 -2.28 2.16 -4.95
CA TYR A 4 -3.18 2.65 -3.89
C TYR A 4 -3.54 1.47 -2.97
N ALA A 5 -3.34 1.64 -1.67
CA ALA A 5 -3.45 0.55 -0.69
C ALA A 5 -4.88 0.07 -0.41
N TRP A 6 -5.90 0.71 -1.01
CA TRP A 6 -7.33 0.38 -0.84
C TRP A 6 -7.70 0.06 0.61
N PRO A 7 -7.77 1.06 1.51
CA PRO A 7 -8.04 0.83 2.94
C PRO A 7 -9.36 0.09 3.23
N GLY A 8 -10.31 0.06 2.27
CA GLY A 8 -11.54 -0.74 2.32
C GLY A 8 -11.62 -1.91 1.31
N ASN A 9 -10.49 -2.36 0.75
CA ASN A 9 -10.36 -3.42 -0.25
C ASN A 9 -11.37 -3.28 -1.42
N VAL A 10 -12.13 -4.33 -1.72
CA VAL A 10 -13.01 -4.47 -2.90
C VAL A 10 -14.20 -3.50 -2.86
N ARG A 11 -14.68 -3.11 -1.68
CA ARG A 11 -15.80 -2.16 -1.56
C ARG A 11 -15.39 -0.75 -1.98
N GLU A 12 -14.21 -0.30 -1.58
CA GLU A 12 -13.70 1.00 -2.04
C GLU A 12 -13.37 0.99 -3.53
N LEU A 13 -12.77 -0.09 -4.04
CA LEU A 13 -12.52 -0.24 -5.47
C LEU A 13 -13.82 -0.16 -6.28
N ARG A 14 -14.85 -0.91 -5.86
CA ARG A 14 -16.17 -0.89 -6.49
C ARG A 14 -16.75 0.52 -6.51
N ASN A 15 -16.80 1.20 -5.36
CA ASN A 15 -17.35 2.55 -5.25
C ASN A 15 -16.57 3.55 -6.12
N ALA A 16 -15.24 3.42 -6.20
CA ALA A 16 -14.41 4.27 -7.04
C ALA A 16 -14.67 4.05 -8.54
N ILE A 17 -14.81 2.79 -8.98
CA ILE A 17 -15.14 2.45 -10.38
C ILE A 17 -16.57 2.91 -10.71
N GLU A 18 -17.55 2.62 -9.86
CA GLU A 18 -18.95 3.04 -10.06
C GLU A 18 -19.05 4.56 -10.21
N ARG A 19 -18.38 5.31 -9.33
CA ARG A 19 -18.34 6.76 -9.40
C ARG A 19 -17.62 7.26 -10.66
N ALA A 20 -16.53 6.62 -11.07
CA ALA A 20 -15.80 6.98 -12.29
C ALA A 20 -16.65 6.74 -13.55
N VAL A 21 -17.42 5.65 -13.61
CA VAL A 21 -18.37 5.36 -14.70
C VAL A 21 -19.49 6.39 -14.76
N ILE A 22 -20.03 6.80 -13.61
CA ILE A 22 -21.11 7.80 -13.55
C ILE A 22 -20.63 9.18 -14.00
N LEU A 23 -19.41 9.56 -13.62
CA LEU A 23 -18.88 10.90 -13.87
C LEU A 23 -18.15 11.03 -15.21
N SER A 24 -17.78 9.93 -15.84
CA SER A 24 -17.03 9.95 -17.11
C SER A 24 -17.94 9.56 -18.28
N PRO A 25 -18.22 10.49 -19.21
CA PRO A 25 -18.97 10.17 -20.43
C PRO A 25 -18.15 9.38 -21.46
N ALA A 26 -16.87 9.11 -21.18
CA ALA A 26 -15.96 8.43 -22.08
C ALA A 26 -16.08 6.90 -21.98
N GLN A 27 -15.92 6.21 -23.11
CA GLN A 27 -15.94 4.76 -23.18
C GLN A 27 -14.73 4.09 -22.47
N VAL A 28 -13.68 4.87 -22.21
CA VAL A 28 -12.45 4.45 -21.51
C VAL A 28 -12.20 5.38 -20.33
N LEU A 29 -12.11 4.80 -19.14
CA LEU A 29 -11.79 5.56 -17.92
C LEU A 29 -10.31 5.92 -17.89
N GLN A 30 -10.03 7.22 -17.92
CA GLN A 30 -8.68 7.76 -17.76
C GLN A 30 -8.39 8.03 -16.27
N PRO A 31 -7.12 8.13 -15.83
CA PRO A 31 -6.77 8.37 -14.43
C PRO A 31 -7.48 9.58 -13.79
N GLN A 32 -7.79 10.61 -14.59
CA GLN A 32 -8.48 11.82 -14.14
C GLN A 32 -9.96 11.59 -13.79
N ALA A 33 -10.54 10.45 -14.19
CA ALA A 33 -11.88 10.05 -13.78
C ALA A 33 -11.95 9.61 -12.31
N PHE A 34 -10.79 9.44 -11.65
CA PHE A 34 -10.68 9.05 -10.26
C PHE A 34 -10.26 10.24 -9.39
N PRO A 35 -10.66 10.26 -8.10
CA PRO A 35 -10.16 11.26 -7.14
C PRO A 35 -8.63 11.33 -7.15
N ASP A 36 -8.07 12.53 -6.93
CA ASP A 36 -6.61 12.78 -6.97
C ASP A 36 -5.79 11.82 -6.10
N ARG A 37 -6.32 11.43 -4.94
CA ARG A 37 -5.72 10.40 -4.07
C ARG A 37 -5.48 9.04 -4.75
N ILE A 38 -6.32 8.68 -5.72
CA ILE A 38 -6.21 7.45 -6.54
C ILE A 38 -5.44 7.74 -7.84
N ALA A 39 -5.61 8.94 -8.42
CA ALA A 39 -5.00 9.33 -9.70
C ALA A 39 -3.51 9.71 -9.59
N GLN A 40 -3.08 10.30 -8.47
CA GLN A 40 -1.74 10.86 -8.25
C GLN A 40 -0.80 9.93 -7.47
N THR A 41 -1.18 8.69 -7.19
CA THR A 41 -0.28 7.71 -6.55
C THR A 41 0.73 7.15 -7.56
N ALA A 42 1.61 8.01 -8.07
CA ALA A 42 2.99 7.63 -8.30
C ALA A 42 3.67 7.65 -6.92
N THR A 43 3.31 6.68 -6.06
CA THR A 43 3.96 6.54 -4.76
C THR A 43 5.42 6.23 -5.05
N THR A 44 6.33 7.15 -4.71
CA THR A 44 7.77 6.93 -4.85
C THR A 44 8.12 5.74 -3.97
N VAL A 45 8.21 4.55 -4.57
CA VAL A 45 8.54 3.32 -3.88
C VAL A 45 9.96 3.47 -3.35
N PRO A 46 10.22 3.27 -2.04
CA PRO A 46 11.57 3.27 -1.51
C PRO A 46 12.46 2.28 -2.28
N GLN A 47 13.58 2.79 -2.80
CA GLN A 47 14.57 1.99 -3.53
C GLN A 47 15.94 2.08 -2.85
N LEU A 48 16.68 0.97 -2.88
CA LEU A 48 18.05 0.95 -2.40
C LEU A 48 18.90 1.89 -3.25
N GLY A 49 19.68 2.75 -2.58
CA GLY A 49 20.51 3.77 -3.25
C GLY A 49 19.76 5.02 -3.72
N GLY A 50 18.45 5.12 -3.45
CA GLY A 50 17.70 6.38 -3.62
C GLY A 50 17.74 7.27 -2.39
N ASP A 51 17.15 8.47 -2.50
CA ASP A 51 17.06 9.48 -1.43
C ASP A 51 15.97 9.12 -0.39
N PHE A 52 16.08 7.92 0.19
CA PHE A 52 15.16 7.43 1.22
C PHE A 52 15.91 7.14 2.52
N SER A 53 15.27 7.41 3.65
CA SER A 53 15.79 6.99 4.93
C SER A 53 15.76 5.47 5.05
N VAL A 54 16.67 4.94 5.88
CA VAL A 54 16.68 3.51 6.23
C VAL A 54 15.32 3.09 6.81
N GLU A 55 14.68 3.97 7.58
CA GLU A 55 13.36 3.71 8.15
C GLU A 55 12.26 3.59 7.09
N GLN A 56 12.29 4.39 6.03
CA GLN A 56 11.33 4.29 4.92
C GLN A 56 11.50 2.98 4.16
N ILE A 57 12.76 2.59 3.89
CA ILE A 57 13.06 1.31 3.23
C ILE A 57 12.66 0.13 4.11
N GLU A 58 12.95 0.19 5.41
CA GLU A 58 12.59 -0.83 6.39
C GLU A 58 11.07 -0.97 6.50
N ARG A 59 10.33 0.15 6.62
CA ARG A 59 8.86 0.17 6.67
C ARG A 59 8.27 -0.52 5.44
N GLU A 60 8.69 -0.10 4.24
CA GLU A 60 8.18 -0.67 3.00
C GLU A 60 8.51 -2.17 2.90
N HIS A 61 9.72 -2.57 3.28
CA HIS A 61 10.12 -3.97 3.27
C HIS A 61 9.25 -4.82 4.20
N ILE A 62 9.02 -4.36 5.42
CA ILE A 62 8.17 -5.04 6.41
C ILE A 62 6.73 -5.18 5.90
N LEU A 63 6.16 -4.10 5.36
CA LEU A 63 4.79 -4.11 4.83
C LEU A 63 4.64 -5.09 3.66
N ARG A 64 5.61 -5.15 2.75
CA ARG A 64 5.61 -6.12 1.63
C ARG A 64 5.68 -7.55 2.10
N VAL A 65 6.52 -7.84 3.11
CA VAL A 65 6.61 -9.20 3.66
C VAL A 65 5.29 -9.57 4.33
N LEU A 66 4.74 -8.70 5.18
CA LEU A 66 3.45 -8.92 5.83
C LEU A 66 2.31 -9.16 4.82
N ALA A 67 2.30 -8.43 3.70
CA ALA A 67 1.27 -8.57 2.67
C ALA A 67 1.32 -9.91 1.90
N ARG A 68 2.48 -10.55 1.79
CA ARG A 68 2.65 -11.82 1.06
C ARG A 68 2.61 -13.07 1.95
N THR A 69 2.75 -12.91 3.27
CA THR A 69 2.71 -13.99 4.27
C THR A 69 1.32 -14.10 4.90
N ARG A 70 0.97 -15.28 5.43
CA ARG A 70 -0.34 -15.52 6.04
C ARG A 70 -0.37 -15.21 7.53
N THR A 71 0.75 -15.39 8.23
CA THR A 71 0.85 -15.16 9.67
C THR A 71 1.98 -14.21 10.03
N GLN A 72 1.88 -13.59 11.20
CA GLN A 72 2.92 -12.69 11.70
C GLN A 72 4.22 -13.45 12.04
N GLU A 73 4.12 -14.71 12.47
CA GLU A 73 5.28 -15.57 12.75
C GLU A 73 6.03 -15.93 11.46
N GLU A 74 5.30 -16.22 10.38
CA GLU A 74 5.89 -16.46 9.06
C GLU A 74 6.61 -15.21 8.54
N ALA A 75 6.00 -14.03 8.68
CA ALA A 75 6.63 -12.76 8.34
C ALA A 75 7.91 -12.49 9.15
N ALA A 76 7.86 -12.75 10.46
CA ALA A 76 9.00 -12.58 11.37
C ALA A 76 10.16 -13.51 10.98
N HIS A 77 9.86 -14.76 10.64
CA HIS A 77 10.85 -15.72 10.14
C HIS A 77 11.50 -15.24 8.83
N VAL A 78 10.71 -14.77 7.87
CA VAL A 78 11.23 -14.23 6.59
C VAL A 78 12.12 -12.99 6.81
N LEU A 79 11.75 -12.14 7.76
CA LEU A 79 12.49 -10.93 8.11
C LEU A 79 13.69 -11.21 9.05
N ALA A 80 13.85 -12.45 9.52
CA ALA A 80 14.85 -12.84 10.52
C ALA A 80 14.81 -11.97 11.79
N VAL A 81 13.60 -11.63 12.26
CA VAL A 81 13.37 -10.87 13.49
C VAL A 81 12.46 -11.63 14.42
N ASP A 82 12.49 -11.28 15.71
CA ASP A 82 11.52 -11.81 16.68
C ASP A 82 10.11 -11.28 16.41
N ALA A 83 9.08 -12.12 16.63
CA ALA A 83 7.68 -11.77 16.39
C ALA A 83 7.20 -10.57 17.23
N SER A 84 7.73 -10.39 18.46
CA SER A 84 7.42 -9.23 19.30
C SER A 84 8.01 -7.93 18.74
N THR A 85 9.19 -8.02 18.12
CA THR A 85 9.84 -6.89 17.45
C THR A 85 9.06 -6.47 16.22
N LEU A 86 8.63 -7.44 15.41
CA LEU A 86 7.80 -7.20 14.23
C LEU A 86 6.46 -6.56 14.63
N TRP A 87 5.81 -7.06 15.69
CA TRP A 87 4.55 -6.51 16.19
C TRP A 87 4.69 -5.03 16.58
N ARG A 88 5.75 -4.69 17.33
CA ARG A 88 6.01 -3.30 17.75
C ARG A 88 6.24 -2.38 16.54
N LYS A 89 7.03 -2.84 15.56
CA LYS A 89 7.29 -2.08 14.32
C LYS A 89 6.01 -1.90 13.51
N ARG A 90 5.21 -2.95 13.34
CA ARG A 90 3.90 -2.89 12.68
C ARG A 90 2.99 -1.86 13.33
N LYS A 91 2.85 -1.91 14.66
CA LYS A 91 2.00 -0.97 15.40
C LYS A 91 2.44 0.48 15.22
N LYS A 92 3.76 0.73 15.23
CA LYS A 92 4.34 2.05 14.94
C LYS A 92 3.91 2.54 13.55
N TYR A 93 4.10 1.72 12.52
CA TYR A 93 3.82 2.11 11.13
C TYR A 93 2.33 2.14 10.74
N GLU A 94 1.45 1.48 11.52
CA GLU A 94 -0.02 1.62 11.38
C GLU A 94 -0.53 2.92 12.02
N SER A 95 0.24 3.53 12.93
CA SER A 95 -0.14 4.76 13.63
C SER A 95 0.42 6.04 13.00
N ASP A 96 1.32 5.91 12.01
CA ASP A 96 1.96 6.98 11.22
C ASP A 96 1.34 7.10 9.82
#